data_AF-A0A962AHP4-F1
#
_entry.id   AF-A0A962AHP4-F1
#
_cell.length_a   1.000
_cell.length_b   1.000
_cell.length_c   1.000
_cell.angle_alpha   90.00
_cell.angle_beta   90.00
_cell.angle_gamma   90.00
#
_symmetry.space_group_name_H-M   'P 1'
#
loop_
_entity.id
_entity.type
_entity.pdbx_description
1 polymer ?
#
loop_
_entity_poly.entity_id
_entity_poly.type
_entity_poly.pdbx_seq_one_letter_code
_entity_poly.pdbx_strand_id
1 'polypeptide(L)'
;MELKASEISAILKEQVANFNAMADVAEVGTVLSVGDGVARVYGLDGVRAGEMVEFPGGIKGMALNLEIDNVGIVIFGSDRDIKEGDIVRRTGEIVSTPVGKELLGRVVDALGNPIDGK
;
A
#
# COMPACT_ATOMS: atom_id res chain seq x y z
N MET A 1 -15.04 7.91 14.99
CA MET A 1 -15.23 6.45 15.06
C MET A 1 -13.98 5.92 15.75
N GLU A 2 -14.09 5.47 16.99
CA GLU A 2 -12.96 5.05 17.83
C GLU A 2 -12.41 3.71 17.32
N LEU A 3 -11.09 3.63 17.12
CA LEU A 3 -10.39 2.37 16.90
C LEU A 3 -10.66 1.45 18.10
N LYS A 4 -11.05 0.19 17.83
CA LYS A 4 -11.40 -0.75 18.89
C LYS A 4 -10.12 -1.39 19.44
N ALA A 5 -9.92 -1.29 20.76
CA ALA A 5 -8.78 -1.88 21.46
C ALA A 5 -8.57 -3.39 21.23
N SER A 6 -9.61 -4.11 20.78
CA SER A 6 -9.55 -5.52 20.40
C SER A 6 -8.67 -5.77 19.18
N GLU A 7 -8.65 -4.86 18.21
CA GLU A 7 -7.87 -5.00 16.96
C GLU A 7 -6.38 -4.83 17.25
N ILE A 8 -6.03 -3.79 18.03
CA ILE A 8 -4.65 -3.53 18.48
C ILE A 8 -4.13 -4.71 19.32
N SER A 9 -4.98 -5.29 20.18
CA SER A 9 -4.60 -6.42 21.03
C SER A 9 -4.29 -7.70 20.26
N ALA A 10 -4.97 -7.95 19.14
CA ALA A 10 -4.71 -9.10 18.28
C ALA A 10 -3.35 -8.98 17.58
N ILE A 11 -3.08 -7.80 17.02
CA ILE A 11 -1.82 -7.48 16.35
C ILE A 11 -0.64 -7.55 17.33
N LEU A 12 -0.78 -6.98 18.53
CA LEU A 12 0.25 -7.04 19.58
C LEU A 12 0.55 -8.49 20.01
N LYS A 13 -0.47 -9.36 20.11
CA LYS A 13 -0.26 -10.78 20.43
C LYS A 13 0.52 -11.51 19.34
N GLU A 14 0.21 -11.22 18.08
CA GLU A 14 0.88 -11.82 16.94
C GLU A 14 2.36 -11.36 16.86
N GLN A 15 2.64 -10.09 17.16
CA GLN A 15 4.01 -9.57 17.24
C GLN A 15 4.85 -10.25 18.32
N VAL A 16 4.27 -10.52 19.50
CA VAL A 16 4.97 -11.24 20.57
C VAL A 16 5.27 -12.70 20.17
N ALA A 17 4.36 -13.33 19.43
CA ALA A 17 4.54 -14.71 18.95
C ALA A 17 5.60 -14.82 17.84
N ASN A 18 5.71 -13.81 16.96
CA ASN A 18 6.58 -13.80 15.77
C ASN A 18 7.84 -12.95 15.92
N PHE A 19 8.35 -12.77 17.14
CA PHE A 19 9.48 -11.87 17.48
C PHE A 19 10.77 -12.04 16.63
N ASN A 20 11.00 -13.20 16.02
CA ASN A 20 12.14 -13.43 15.10
C ASN A 20 11.94 -12.90 13.66
N ALA A 21 10.78 -12.35 13.32
CA ALA A 21 10.44 -11.85 11.98
C ALA A 21 10.53 -10.30 11.85
N MET A 22 11.23 -9.61 12.76
CA MET A 22 11.31 -8.14 12.75
C MET A 22 11.83 -7.54 11.43
N ALA A 23 12.64 -8.27 10.66
CA ALA A 23 13.12 -7.81 9.35
C ALA A 23 12.00 -7.73 8.29
N ASP A 24 10.97 -8.58 8.37
CA ASP A 24 9.85 -8.61 7.42
C ASP A 24 8.85 -7.48 7.70
N VAL A 25 8.65 -7.09 8.97
CA VAL A 25 7.67 -6.05 9.36
C VAL A 25 8.06 -4.66 8.84
N ALA A 26 9.35 -4.38 8.66
CA ALA A 26 9.81 -3.11 8.10
C ALA A 26 9.35 -2.90 6.64
N GLU A 27 9.18 -4.00 5.90
CA GLU A 27 8.90 -4.03 4.46
C GLU A 27 7.46 -4.46 4.12
N VAL A 28 6.76 -5.03 5.10
CA VAL A 28 5.43 -5.61 4.95
C VAL A 28 4.46 -4.96 5.94
N GLY A 29 3.24 -4.70 5.47
CA GLY A 29 2.14 -4.24 6.32
C GLY A 29 0.87 -5.03 6.12
N THR A 30 -0.10 -4.79 7.00
CA THR A 30 -1.41 -5.44 7.00
C THR A 30 -2.50 -4.38 6.90
N VAL A 31 -3.45 -4.56 5.98
CA VAL A 31 -4.59 -3.65 5.82
C VAL A 31 -5.50 -3.72 7.05
N LEU A 32 -5.67 -2.58 7.71
CA LEU A 32 -6.61 -2.41 8.83
C LEU A 32 -8.01 -2.04 8.33
N SER A 33 -8.08 -1.21 7.29
CA SER A 33 -9.35 -0.79 6.71
C SER A 33 -9.14 -0.31 5.28
N VAL A 34 -10.17 -0.42 4.47
CA VAL A 34 -10.21 0.08 3.09
C VAL A 34 -11.58 0.69 2.81
N GLY A 35 -11.60 1.81 2.11
CA GLY A 35 -12.84 2.43 1.65
C GLY A 35 -12.56 3.68 0.81
N ASP A 36 -13.41 3.89 -0.20
CA ASP A 36 -13.36 5.02 -1.12
C ASP A 36 -11.96 5.25 -1.73
N GLY A 37 -11.24 4.16 -2.04
CA GLY A 37 -9.90 4.22 -2.63
C GLY A 37 -8.78 4.58 -1.65
N VAL A 38 -9.03 4.54 -0.34
CA VAL A 38 -8.02 4.76 0.70
C VAL A 38 -7.93 3.52 1.59
N ALA A 39 -6.71 3.03 1.80
CA ALA A 39 -6.40 1.99 2.77
C ALA A 39 -5.60 2.55 3.94
N ARG A 40 -5.89 2.06 5.15
CA ARG A 40 -5.02 2.22 6.31
C ARG A 40 -4.28 0.93 6.55
N VAL A 41 -2.97 1.00 6.63
CA VAL A 41 -2.11 -0.18 6.73
C VAL A 41 -1.25 -0.06 7.98
N TYR A 42 -1.23 -1.13 8.78
CA TYR A 42 -0.33 -1.26 9.92
C TYR A 42 1.02 -1.83 9.48
N GLY A 43 2.11 -1.38 10.08
CA GLY A 43 3.48 -1.76 9.70
C GLY A 43 4.04 -0.85 8.61
N LEU A 44 4.83 -1.42 7.69
CA LEU A 44 5.58 -0.66 6.67
C LEU A 44 6.52 0.39 7.29
N ASP A 45 7.19 0.07 8.40
CA ASP A 45 7.99 1.02 9.18
C ASP A 45 9.10 1.71 8.35
N GLY A 46 9.57 1.07 7.29
CA GLY A 46 10.59 1.61 6.40
C GLY A 46 10.05 2.53 5.29
N VAL A 47 8.73 2.61 5.08
CA VAL A 47 8.13 3.29 3.92
C VAL A 47 8.37 4.80 3.94
N ARG A 48 8.62 5.37 2.77
CA ARG A 48 8.80 6.82 2.60
C ARG A 48 7.51 7.48 2.13
N ALA A 49 7.37 8.77 2.41
CA ALA A 49 6.26 9.56 1.89
C ALA A 49 6.34 9.61 0.35
N GLY A 50 5.20 9.36 -0.31
CA GLY A 50 5.12 9.26 -1.77
C GLY A 50 5.70 7.97 -2.34
N GLU A 51 6.04 6.98 -1.51
CA GLU A 51 6.52 5.69 -1.99
C GLU A 51 5.39 4.82 -2.54
N MET A 52 5.68 4.09 -3.60
CA MET A 52 4.79 3.11 -4.20
C MET A 52 4.72 1.86 -3.32
N VAL A 53 3.52 1.34 -3.19
CA VAL A 53 3.24 0.07 -2.52
C VAL A 53 2.41 -0.82 -3.43
N GLU A 54 2.43 -2.11 -3.13
CA GLU A 54 1.71 -3.13 -3.87
C GLU A 54 0.84 -3.95 -2.93
N PHE A 55 -0.44 -4.05 -3.29
CA PHE A 55 -1.45 -4.88 -2.66
C PHE A 55 -1.55 -6.23 -3.40
N PRO A 56 -2.26 -7.22 -2.83
CA PRO A 56 -2.52 -8.48 -3.53
C PRO A 56 -3.19 -8.23 -4.89
N GLY A 57 -2.87 -9.08 -5.87
CA GLY A 57 -3.39 -8.92 -7.23
C GLY A 57 -2.67 -7.86 -8.08
N GLY A 58 -1.56 -7.29 -7.60
CA GLY A 58 -0.77 -6.31 -8.34
C GLY A 58 -1.36 -4.90 -8.35
N ILE A 59 -2.35 -4.65 -7.50
CA ILE A 59 -2.94 -3.34 -7.33
C ILE A 59 -1.90 -2.43 -6.67
N LYS A 60 -1.66 -1.27 -7.27
CA LYS A 60 -0.67 -0.33 -6.78
C LYS A 60 -1.32 0.73 -5.91
N GLY A 61 -0.55 1.29 -4.99
CA GLY A 61 -0.94 2.47 -4.24
C GLY A 61 0.26 3.34 -3.90
N MET A 62 0.01 4.44 -3.23
CA MET A 62 1.03 5.39 -2.80
C MET A 62 0.82 5.76 -1.33
N ALA A 63 1.89 5.67 -0.55
CA ALA A 63 1.91 6.13 0.83
C ALA A 63 1.79 7.66 0.90
N LEU A 64 0.66 8.15 1.42
CA LEU A 64 0.36 9.57 1.50
C LEU A 64 0.66 10.12 2.89
N ASN A 65 0.11 9.49 3.92
CA ASN A 65 0.23 9.90 5.31
C ASN A 65 1.03 8.86 6.09
N LEU A 66 2.07 9.29 6.80
CA LEU A 66 2.83 8.45 7.72
C LEU A 66 2.42 8.83 9.14
N GLU A 67 1.50 8.07 9.74
CA GLU A 67 1.11 8.25 11.13
C GLU A 67 1.98 7.35 12.03
N ILE A 68 1.89 7.55 13.35
CA ILE A 68 2.69 6.79 14.32
C ILE A 68 2.34 5.30 14.29
N ASP A 69 1.05 4.98 14.15
CA ASP A 69 0.55 3.62 14.28
C ASP A 69 0.09 3.00 12.96
N ASN A 70 -0.01 3.78 11.88
CA ASN A 70 -0.46 3.29 10.58
C ASN A 70 -0.02 4.21 9.43
N VAL A 71 -0.10 3.69 8.22
CA VAL A 71 0.19 4.40 6.98
C VAL A 71 -1.10 4.54 6.17
N GLY A 72 -1.43 5.78 5.82
CA GLY A 72 -2.53 6.09 4.91
C GLY A 72 -2.06 5.96 3.46
N ILE A 73 -2.65 5.02 2.72
CA ILE A 73 -2.28 4.68 1.35
C ILE A 73 -3.45 4.98 0.43
N VAL A 74 -3.19 5.77 -0.62
CA VAL A 74 -4.15 5.98 -1.71
C VAL A 74 -3.98 4.86 -2.72
N ILE A 75 -5.08 4.21 -3.10
CA ILE A 75 -5.11 3.09 -4.04
C ILE A 75 -5.23 3.63 -5.46
N PHE A 76 -4.39 3.12 -6.37
CA PHE A 76 -4.48 3.41 -7.80
C PHE A 76 -5.26 2.29 -8.50
N GLY A 77 -6.55 2.56 -8.73
CA GLY A 77 -7.46 1.62 -9.39
C GLY A 77 -8.67 1.33 -8.52
N SER A 78 -9.14 0.09 -8.54
CA SER A 78 -10.27 -0.35 -7.72
C SER A 78 -9.80 -0.91 -6.38
N ASP A 79 -10.48 -0.51 -5.32
CA ASP A 79 -10.29 -0.98 -3.95
C ASP A 79 -11.11 -2.25 -3.63
N ARG A 80 -11.97 -2.70 -4.56
CA ARG A 80 -12.94 -3.79 -4.35
C ARG A 80 -12.31 -5.15 -4.02
N ASP A 81 -11.13 -5.39 -4.54
CA ASP A 81 -10.42 -6.66 -4.38
C ASP A 81 -9.49 -6.65 -3.16
N ILE A 82 -9.34 -5.50 -2.48
CA ILE A 82 -8.55 -5.35 -1.27
C ILE A 82 -9.44 -5.56 -0.05
N LYS A 83 -8.96 -6.31 0.93
CA LYS A 83 -9.69 -6.63 2.15
C LYS A 83 -8.86 -6.34 3.40
N GLU A 84 -9.54 -6.17 4.51
CA GLU A 84 -8.90 -6.14 5.83
C GLU A 84 -8.13 -7.46 6.06
N GLY A 85 -6.92 -7.34 6.61
CA GLY A 85 -5.99 -8.44 6.79
C GLY A 85 -5.09 -8.73 5.59
N ASP A 86 -5.32 -8.10 4.43
CA ASP A 86 -4.46 -8.29 3.27
C ASP A 86 -3.05 -7.74 3.51
N ILE A 87 -2.08 -8.43 2.91
CA ILE A 87 -0.67 -8.08 3.02
C ILE A 87 -0.29 -7.06 1.96
N VAL A 88 0.32 -5.97 2.38
CA VAL A 88 0.84 -4.89 1.52
C VAL A 88 2.35 -4.88 1.60
N ARG A 89 3.00 -4.71 0.46
CA ARG A 89 4.45 -4.61 0.37
C ARG A 89 4.86 -3.27 -0.17
N ARG A 90 5.89 -2.67 0.39
CA ARG A 90 6.53 -1.50 -0.22
C ARG A 90 7.40 -1.92 -1.41
N THR A 91 7.52 -1.03 -2.38
CA THR A 91 8.32 -1.28 -3.59
C THR A 91 9.75 -0.73 -3.46
N GLY A 92 10.01 0.16 -2.51
CA GLY A 92 11.29 0.87 -2.43
C GLY A 92 11.42 2.03 -3.43
N GLU A 93 10.39 2.30 -4.23
CA GLU A 93 10.42 3.31 -5.29
C GLU A 93 9.45 4.45 -4.97
N ILE A 94 9.95 5.70 -5.02
CA ILE A 94 9.08 6.87 -4.99
C ILE A 94 8.22 6.89 -6.24
N VAL A 95 6.95 7.31 -6.10
CA VAL A 95 6.01 7.43 -7.20
C VAL A 95 6.67 8.11 -8.40
N SER A 96 6.65 7.41 -9.51
CA SER A 96 7.25 7.86 -10.76
C SER A 96 6.40 7.35 -11.92
N THR A 97 6.59 7.95 -13.08
CA THR A 97 5.88 7.59 -14.30
C THR A 97 6.90 7.49 -15.45
N PRO A 98 6.74 6.54 -16.38
CA PRO A 98 7.62 6.46 -17.54
C PRO A 98 7.50 7.73 -18.38
N VAL A 99 8.63 8.20 -18.91
CA VAL A 99 8.71 9.35 -19.81
C VAL A 99 9.56 8.99 -21.03
N GLY A 100 9.25 9.57 -22.19
CA GLY A 100 10.03 9.35 -23.40
C GLY A 100 9.27 9.66 -24.68
N LYS A 101 10.00 9.68 -25.80
CA LYS A 101 9.40 9.92 -27.14
C LYS A 101 8.44 8.81 -27.56
N GLU A 102 8.57 7.61 -27.00
CA GLU A 102 7.71 6.46 -27.29
C GLU A 102 6.24 6.68 -26.85
N LEU A 103 5.99 7.64 -25.96
CA LEU A 103 4.64 8.02 -25.55
C LEU A 103 3.92 8.89 -26.59
N LEU A 104 4.63 9.45 -27.57
CA LEU A 104 4.02 10.32 -28.57
C LEU A 104 3.02 9.54 -29.43
N GLY A 105 1.76 9.95 -29.37
CA GLY A 105 0.66 9.31 -30.11
C GLY A 105 0.09 8.05 -29.44
N ARG A 106 0.56 7.70 -28.24
CA ARG A 106 -0.07 6.68 -27.38
C ARG A 106 -1.21 7.29 -26.59
N VAL A 107 -2.16 6.45 -26.17
CA VAL A 107 -3.08 6.79 -25.07
C VAL A 107 -2.63 5.99 -23.86
N VAL A 108 -2.31 6.68 -22.76
CA VAL A 108 -1.82 6.07 -21.52
C VAL A 108 -2.68 6.47 -20.33
N ASP A 109 -2.68 5.65 -19.29
CA ASP A 109 -3.27 5.99 -17.99
C ASP A 109 -2.38 6.92 -17.17
N ALA A 110 -2.83 7.31 -15.97
CA ALA A 110 -2.10 8.21 -15.08
C ALA A 110 -0.78 7.63 -14.54
N LEU A 111 -0.60 6.30 -14.59
CA LEU A 111 0.63 5.61 -14.22
C LEU A 111 1.56 5.38 -15.42
N GLY A 112 1.16 5.82 -16.62
CA GLY A 112 1.93 5.69 -17.85
C GLY A 112 1.78 4.33 -18.54
N ASN A 113 0.81 3.49 -18.13
CA ASN A 113 0.51 2.24 -18.82
C ASN A 113 -0.30 2.53 -20.09
N PRO A 114 0.01 1.87 -21.22
CA PRO A 114 -0.77 2.04 -22.45
C PRO A 114 -2.18 1.46 -22.33
N ILE A 115 -3.17 2.23 -22.78
CA ILE A 115 -4.60 1.85 -22.79
C ILE A 115 -5.21 1.95 -24.20
N ASP A 116 -4.38 2.19 -25.22
CA ASP A 116 -4.79 2.28 -26.63
C ASP A 116 -4.97 0.92 -27.33
N GLY A 117 -4.66 -0.20 -26.66
CA GLY A 117 -4.78 -1.55 -27.21
C GLY A 117 -3.77 -1.87 -28.32
N LYS A 118 -2.67 -1.10 -28.43
CA LYS A 118 -1.59 -1.27 -29.40
C LYS A 118 -0.32 -1.83 -28.79
#